data_AF-A0A0K8TES3-F1
#
_entry.id   AF-A0A0K8TES3-F1
#
_cell.length_a   1.000
_cell.length_b   1.000
_cell.length_c   1.000
_cell.angle_alpha   90.00
_cell.angle_beta   90.00
_cell.angle_gamma   90.00
#
_symmetry.space_group_name_H-M   'P 1'
#
loop_
_entity.id
_entity.type
_entity.pdbx_description
1 polymer ?
#
loop_
_entity_poly.entity_id
_entity_poly.type
_entity_poly.pdbx_seq_one_letter_code
_entity_poly.pdbx_strand_id
1 'polypeptide(L)'
;MLREAFRVGRQPMLNVVFRRRYASDDIYIDKEDACKAKLPPKKKIGNMIIEDKPYECNVDKREEKSKIANCWDGRKALTEKKHTSASHVIFNLDGVVLDSERLIHEAHTMYLAKFKKGFPNKLKIQTSGLSELDAAKLLIYELNLKEALPGITDAVYAQGVRQFLRGMFPRIKLVEGVNDLICHLYTNNVPIALASSNTEALFKQKTRCFTKLMDRFCHIVLRTDPEVKRGKPDPDMLHVTMNKFTKGPADRSKYLAIEDSIAGARAARAAGMQVVLLPSRPIPRDMAEKEADLVVDRLADIDLADFNLPPLPPDVHFT
;
A
#
# COMPACT_ATOMS: atom_id res chain seq x y z
N MET A 1 31.76 -64.34 -1.77
CA MET A 1 31.16 -64.17 -3.11
C MET A 1 31.30 -62.69 -3.48
N LEU A 2 32.36 -62.36 -4.25
CA LEU A 2 32.30 -61.85 -5.64
C LEU A 2 31.77 -60.38 -5.69
N ARG A 3 32.66 -59.37 -5.84
CA ARG A 3 33.15 -58.72 -7.10
C ARG A 3 32.09 -57.75 -7.66
N GLU A 4 32.31 -56.55 -8.22
CA GLU A 4 33.41 -55.79 -8.86
C GLU A 4 32.82 -54.35 -9.09
N ALA A 5 33.49 -53.20 -8.86
CA ALA A 5 34.56 -52.53 -9.64
C ALA A 5 34.09 -51.56 -10.78
N PHE A 6 34.41 -50.26 -10.62
CA PHE A 6 34.78 -49.22 -11.63
C PHE A 6 33.74 -48.82 -12.74
N ARG A 7 33.67 -47.59 -13.32
CA ARG A 7 34.71 -46.60 -13.67
C ARG A 7 34.13 -45.21 -14.08
N VAL A 8 34.94 -44.19 -13.80
CA VAL A 8 35.09 -42.80 -14.28
C VAL A 8 34.56 -42.42 -15.70
N GLY A 9 34.05 -41.17 -15.82
CA GLY A 9 34.01 -40.41 -17.08
C GLY A 9 33.97 -38.88 -16.85
N ARG A 10 34.96 -38.14 -17.39
CA ARG A 10 35.13 -36.67 -17.34
C ARG A 10 34.33 -35.94 -18.44
N GLN A 11 34.11 -34.64 -18.20
CA GLN A 11 33.51 -33.53 -18.98
C GLN A 11 33.69 -33.52 -20.53
N PRO A 12 32.92 -32.65 -21.23
CA PRO A 12 33.54 -31.39 -21.65
C PRO A 12 32.71 -30.13 -21.36
N MET A 13 33.44 -29.01 -21.25
CA MET A 13 32.96 -27.65 -21.17
C MET A 13 32.16 -27.24 -22.41
N LEU A 14 31.06 -26.53 -22.21
CA LEU A 14 30.53 -25.59 -23.21
C LEU A 14 30.71 -24.16 -22.68
N ASN A 15 31.68 -23.47 -23.27
CA ASN A 15 31.73 -22.02 -23.31
C ASN A 15 30.53 -21.54 -24.12
N VAL A 16 29.60 -20.83 -23.48
CA VAL A 16 28.65 -19.99 -24.20
C VAL A 16 28.90 -18.54 -23.81
N VAL A 17 29.61 -17.86 -24.69
CA VAL A 17 29.74 -16.41 -24.72
C VAL A 17 28.41 -15.84 -25.22
N PHE A 18 27.61 -15.24 -24.34
CA PHE A 18 26.56 -14.32 -24.79
C PHE A 18 27.08 -12.90 -24.75
N ARG A 19 27.45 -12.41 -25.94
CA ARG A 19 27.67 -10.99 -26.23
C ARG A 19 26.40 -10.21 -25.91
N ARG A 20 26.56 -9.08 -25.23
CA ARG A 20 25.57 -8.00 -25.15
C ARG A 20 25.07 -7.65 -26.56
N ARG A 21 23.75 -7.70 -26.74
CA ARG A 21 23.01 -6.77 -27.58
C ARG A 21 21.86 -6.24 -26.74
N TYR A 22 21.98 -4.99 -26.30
CA TYR A 22 20.81 -4.22 -25.88
C TYR A 22 20.04 -3.90 -27.16
N ALA A 23 18.94 -4.61 -27.37
CA ALA A 23 17.86 -4.15 -28.23
C ALA A 23 16.76 -3.65 -27.29
N SER A 24 16.30 -2.44 -27.55
CA SER A 24 15.15 -1.80 -26.93
C SER A 24 13.90 -2.60 -27.27
N ASP A 25 13.47 -3.46 -26.36
CA ASP A 25 12.15 -4.07 -26.45
C ASP A 25 11.20 -3.23 -25.58
N ASP A 26 10.22 -2.63 -26.24
CA ASP A 26 9.11 -1.89 -25.64
C ASP A 26 8.41 -2.75 -24.57
N ILE A 27 8.58 -2.38 -23.30
CA ILE A 27 7.95 -3.07 -22.17
C ILE A 27 6.52 -2.55 -22.01
N TYR A 28 5.63 -3.03 -22.88
CA TYR A 28 4.20 -2.96 -22.61
C TYR A 28 3.81 -4.09 -21.65
N ILE A 29 3.31 -3.74 -20.47
CA ILE A 29 2.56 -4.69 -19.65
C ILE A 29 1.23 -4.90 -20.36
N ASP A 30 1.00 -6.13 -20.80
CA ASP A 30 -0.24 -6.56 -21.43
C ASP A 30 -1.43 -6.18 -20.53
N LYS A 31 -2.34 -5.36 -21.07
CA LYS A 31 -3.56 -4.88 -20.38
C LYS A 31 -4.53 -6.03 -20.05
N GLU A 32 -4.22 -7.27 -20.44
CA GLU A 32 -5.07 -8.45 -20.24
C GLU A 32 -4.89 -9.21 -18.92
N ASP A 33 -3.96 -8.85 -18.02
CA ASP A 33 -3.85 -9.48 -16.69
C ASP A 33 -4.95 -9.02 -15.68
N ALA A 34 -6.06 -8.45 -16.19
CA ALA A 34 -7.29 -8.28 -15.43
C ALA A 34 -7.91 -9.66 -15.15
N CYS A 35 -7.76 -10.13 -13.92
CA CYS A 35 -8.30 -11.38 -13.39
C CYS A 35 -9.75 -11.64 -13.84
N LYS A 36 -9.95 -12.44 -14.91
CA LYS A 36 -11.25 -12.99 -15.33
C LYS A 36 -11.69 -14.07 -14.34
N ALA A 37 -11.94 -13.70 -13.08
CA ALA A 37 -12.70 -14.53 -12.16
C ALA A 37 -14.17 -14.40 -12.54
N LYS A 38 -14.76 -15.46 -13.10
CA LYS A 38 -16.23 -15.54 -13.27
C LYS A 38 -16.86 -15.29 -11.90
N LEU A 39 -17.60 -14.20 -11.77
CA LEU A 39 -18.44 -13.92 -10.61
C LEU A 39 -19.31 -15.16 -10.33
N PRO A 40 -19.40 -15.65 -9.09
CA PRO A 40 -20.32 -16.74 -8.78
C PRO A 40 -21.75 -16.31 -9.12
N PRO A 41 -22.61 -17.23 -9.61
CA PRO A 41 -23.98 -16.90 -9.97
C PRO A 41 -24.71 -16.31 -8.76
N LYS A 42 -25.43 -15.21 -8.99
CA LYS A 42 -26.23 -14.51 -7.97
C LYS A 42 -27.17 -15.51 -7.29
N LYS A 43 -26.85 -15.96 -6.07
CA LYS A 43 -27.83 -16.66 -5.22
C LYS A 43 -28.84 -15.62 -4.74
N LYS A 44 -30.07 -15.74 -5.22
CA LYS A 44 -31.23 -14.97 -4.75
C LYS A 44 -31.47 -15.32 -3.28
N ILE A 45 -31.24 -14.37 -2.38
CA ILE A 45 -31.73 -14.43 -1.00
C ILE A 45 -32.70 -13.26 -0.84
N GLY A 46 -34.00 -13.56 -0.92
CA GLY A 46 -35.09 -12.62 -0.61
C GLY A 46 -35.53 -11.66 -1.74
N ASN A 47 -36.73 -11.09 -1.57
CA ASN A 47 -37.40 -10.14 -2.46
C ASN A 47 -36.96 -8.69 -2.19
N MET A 48 -35.66 -8.40 -2.14
CA MET A 48 -35.18 -7.01 -2.10
C MET A 48 -34.72 -6.59 -3.50
N ILE A 49 -35.55 -5.79 -4.15
CA ILE A 49 -35.15 -5.03 -5.35
C ILE A 49 -34.26 -3.90 -4.84
N ILE A 50 -32.96 -3.98 -5.08
CA ILE A 50 -32.06 -2.85 -4.93
C ILE A 50 -32.14 -2.09 -6.25
N GLU A 51 -32.98 -1.06 -6.31
CA GLU A 51 -32.90 -0.07 -7.38
C GLU A 51 -31.61 0.73 -7.18
N ASP A 52 -30.76 0.78 -8.21
CA ASP A 52 -29.64 1.72 -8.30
C ASP A 52 -30.21 3.15 -8.44
N LYS A 53 -30.63 3.74 -7.32
CA LYS A 53 -30.81 5.19 -7.22
C LYS A 53 -29.53 5.78 -6.62
N PRO A 54 -28.98 6.86 -7.20
CA PRO A 54 -27.94 7.62 -6.53
C PRO A 54 -28.46 8.01 -5.14
N TYR A 55 -27.70 7.67 -4.11
CA TYR A 55 -28.03 8.00 -2.73
C TYR A 55 -28.04 9.53 -2.60
N GLU A 56 -29.22 10.15 -2.68
CA GLU A 56 -29.36 11.55 -2.28
C GLU A 56 -29.24 11.62 -0.77
N CYS A 57 -28.07 12.10 -0.34
CA CYS A 57 -27.76 12.42 1.04
C CYS A 57 -28.70 13.55 1.51
N ASN A 58 -29.84 13.19 2.10
CA ASN A 58 -30.71 14.15 2.78
C ASN A 58 -30.13 14.43 4.17
N VAL A 59 -29.12 15.29 4.19
CA VAL A 59 -28.48 15.79 5.42
C VAL A 59 -28.54 17.30 5.41
N ASP A 60 -28.93 17.86 6.56
CA ASP A 60 -29.23 19.26 6.80
C ASP A 60 -28.04 20.17 6.40
N LYS A 61 -28.23 20.97 5.33
CA LYS A 61 -27.16 21.62 4.55
C LYS A 61 -26.44 22.80 5.23
N ARG A 62 -26.65 23.04 6.53
CA ARG A 62 -26.15 24.25 7.21
C ARG A 62 -24.99 24.02 8.19
N GLU A 63 -24.83 22.85 8.78
CA GLU A 63 -23.76 22.63 9.78
C GLU A 63 -22.45 22.06 9.22
N GLU A 64 -22.44 21.47 8.02
CA GLU A 64 -21.26 20.77 7.48
C GLU A 64 -20.34 21.65 6.59
N LYS A 65 -20.83 22.79 6.09
CA LYS A 65 -20.04 23.70 5.23
C LYS A 65 -18.82 24.31 5.93
N SER A 66 -18.84 24.40 7.27
CA SER A 66 -17.72 24.94 8.06
C SER A 66 -16.61 23.92 8.32
N LYS A 67 -16.87 22.61 8.24
CA LYS A 67 -15.87 21.56 8.58
C LYS A 67 -15.09 21.04 7.36
N ILE A 68 -15.69 21.12 6.16
CA ILE A 68 -15.02 20.74 4.90
C ILE A 68 -13.94 21.76 4.50
N ALA A 69 -14.03 23.01 4.97
CA ALA A 69 -13.09 24.08 4.64
C ALA A 69 -11.64 23.84 5.12
N ASN A 70 -11.43 22.96 6.12
CA ASN A 70 -10.11 22.63 6.67
C ASN A 70 -9.59 21.24 6.27
N CYS A 71 -10.27 20.55 5.34
CA CYS A 71 -9.75 19.32 4.76
C CYS A 71 -8.70 19.65 3.69
N TRP A 72 -7.79 18.71 3.46
CA TRP A 72 -6.96 18.72 2.27
C TRP A 72 -7.84 18.81 1.03
N ASP A 73 -7.60 19.82 0.18
CA ASP A 73 -8.44 20.15 -0.98
C ASP A 73 -7.73 19.91 -2.33
N GLY A 74 -6.60 19.22 -2.31
CA GLY A 74 -5.89 18.80 -3.51
C GLY A 74 -4.86 19.75 -4.08
N ARG A 75 -4.66 20.92 -3.46
CA ARG A 75 -3.60 21.83 -3.88
C ARG A 75 -2.24 21.34 -3.40
N LYS A 76 -1.28 21.05 -4.30
CA LYS A 76 0.13 20.72 -3.98
C LYS A 76 0.64 21.65 -2.87
N ALA A 77 0.78 21.13 -1.65
CA ALA A 77 1.41 21.83 -0.55
C ALA A 77 2.84 21.35 -0.55
N LEU A 78 3.65 22.07 -1.30
CA LEU A 78 5.07 22.07 -1.06
C LEU A 78 5.27 22.80 0.26
N THR A 79 5.95 22.18 1.21
CA THR A 79 6.66 23.02 2.17
C THR A 79 7.63 23.89 1.36
N GLU A 80 7.69 25.20 1.60
CA GLU A 80 8.61 26.12 0.87
C GLU A 80 10.12 25.75 1.05
N LYS A 81 10.40 24.67 1.79
CA LYS A 81 11.73 24.12 2.01
C LYS A 81 12.14 23.29 0.80
N LYS A 82 13.30 23.63 0.24
CA LYS A 82 14.01 22.78 -0.72
C LYS A 82 14.19 21.38 -0.13
N HIS A 83 13.64 20.36 -0.80
CA HIS A 83 13.75 18.98 -0.36
C HIS A 83 15.21 18.50 -0.39
N THR A 84 15.55 17.55 0.48
CA THR A 84 16.86 16.92 0.44
C THR A 84 16.89 15.93 -0.72
N SER A 85 18.04 15.78 -1.40
CA SER A 85 18.16 14.76 -2.45
C SER A 85 17.90 13.37 -1.87
N ALA A 86 16.99 12.62 -2.48
CA ALA A 86 16.74 11.20 -2.21
C ALA A 86 17.56 10.33 -3.17
N SER A 87 17.81 9.08 -2.77
CA SER A 87 18.45 8.06 -3.60
C SER A 87 17.76 6.70 -3.53
N HIS A 88 16.88 6.49 -2.55
CA HIS A 88 16.13 5.25 -2.34
C HIS A 88 14.65 5.60 -2.09
N VAL A 89 13.74 4.76 -2.58
CA VAL A 89 12.30 4.97 -2.39
C VAL A 89 11.66 3.77 -1.67
N ILE A 90 10.84 4.03 -0.67
CA ILE A 90 10.10 3.00 0.07
C ILE A 90 8.60 3.25 -0.11
N PHE A 91 7.90 2.28 -0.70
CA PHE A 91 6.48 2.36 -0.95
C PHE A 91 5.68 1.67 0.15
N ASN A 92 4.57 2.27 0.58
CA ASN A 92 3.50 1.54 1.23
C ASN A 92 2.76 0.65 0.21
N LEU A 93 2.03 -0.37 0.67
CA LEU A 93 1.22 -1.22 -0.21
C LEU A 93 -0.19 -0.68 -0.41
N ASP A 94 -1.01 -0.70 0.65
CA ASP A 94 -2.41 -0.32 0.59
C ASP A 94 -2.51 1.20 0.44
N GLY A 95 -3.36 1.67 -0.48
CA GLY A 95 -3.55 3.10 -0.76
C GLY A 95 -2.45 3.76 -1.60
N VAL A 96 -1.30 3.11 -1.80
CA VAL A 96 -0.19 3.61 -2.63
C VAL A 96 0.07 2.74 -3.85
N VAL A 97 0.28 1.44 -3.66
CA VAL A 97 0.48 0.49 -4.76
C VAL A 97 -0.84 -0.16 -5.16
N LEU A 98 -1.65 -0.53 -4.18
CA LEU A 98 -2.96 -1.13 -4.38
C LEU A 98 -4.06 -0.15 -3.96
N ASP A 99 -5.04 0.09 -4.83
CA ASP A 99 -6.28 0.78 -4.47
C ASP A 99 -7.19 -0.18 -3.68
N SER A 100 -6.82 -0.39 -2.42
CA SER A 100 -7.42 -1.37 -1.52
C SER A 100 -8.05 -0.75 -0.26
N GLU A 101 -7.70 0.48 0.11
CA GLU A 101 -8.22 1.17 1.30
C GLU A 101 -9.74 1.28 1.29
N ARG A 102 -10.34 1.56 0.12
CA ARG A 102 -11.79 1.57 -0.03
C ARG A 102 -12.42 0.22 0.32
N LEU A 103 -11.81 -0.88 -0.11
CA LEU A 103 -12.29 -2.24 0.15
C LEU A 103 -12.09 -2.64 1.62
N ILE A 104 -10.99 -2.21 2.23
CA ILE A 104 -10.71 -2.40 3.66
C ILE A 104 -11.80 -1.69 4.49
N HIS A 105 -12.11 -0.43 4.16
CA HIS A 105 -13.18 0.32 4.81
C HIS A 105 -14.56 -0.31 4.61
N GLU A 106 -14.87 -0.80 3.41
CA GLU A 106 -16.11 -1.53 3.10
C GLU A 106 -16.23 -2.78 3.99
N ALA A 107 -15.16 -3.58 4.08
CA ALA A 107 -15.13 -4.78 4.92
C ALA A 107 -15.32 -4.47 6.41
N HIS A 108 -14.66 -3.43 6.94
CA HIS A 108 -14.88 -2.99 8.33
C HIS A 108 -16.32 -2.50 8.54
N THR A 109 -16.87 -1.73 7.61
CA THR A 109 -18.24 -1.21 7.70
C THR A 109 -19.25 -2.35 7.74
N MET A 110 -19.12 -3.34 6.85
CA MET A 110 -19.97 -4.52 6.82
C MET A 110 -19.85 -5.38 8.08
N TYR A 111 -18.64 -5.54 8.61
CA TYR A 111 -18.43 -6.32 9.84
C TYR A 111 -18.99 -5.59 11.07
N LEU A 112 -18.76 -4.29 11.19
CA LEU A 112 -19.27 -3.46 12.30
C LEU A 112 -20.80 -3.37 12.30
N ALA A 113 -21.44 -3.37 11.13
CA ALA A 113 -22.89 -3.38 11.02
C ALA A 113 -23.55 -4.59 11.71
N LYS A 114 -22.86 -5.75 11.80
CA LYS A 114 -23.35 -6.92 12.55
C LYS A 114 -23.52 -6.65 14.03
N PHE A 115 -22.78 -5.68 14.57
CA PHE A 115 -22.84 -5.24 15.96
C PHE A 115 -23.69 -3.99 16.14
N LYS A 116 -24.43 -3.56 15.11
CA LYS A 116 -25.18 -2.29 15.07
C LYS A 116 -24.28 -1.08 15.35
N LYS A 117 -23.00 -1.16 14.92
CA LYS A 117 -22.02 -0.07 15.05
C LYS A 117 -21.69 0.48 13.66
N GLY A 118 -21.53 1.79 13.57
CA GLY A 118 -21.00 2.44 12.38
C GLY A 118 -19.47 2.43 12.36
N PHE A 119 -18.88 2.87 11.25
CA PHE A 119 -17.44 3.15 11.14
C PHE A 119 -17.20 4.66 10.95
N PRO A 120 -17.02 5.42 12.04
CA PRO A 120 -16.82 6.87 11.98
C PRO A 120 -15.60 7.26 11.17
N ASN A 121 -15.67 8.40 10.49
CA ASN A 121 -14.58 8.92 9.67
C ASN A 121 -13.28 9.13 10.45
N LYS A 122 -13.36 9.57 11.72
CA LYS A 122 -12.21 9.70 12.62
C LYS A 122 -11.48 8.38 12.80
N LEU A 123 -12.21 7.30 13.11
CA LEU A 123 -11.61 5.98 13.30
C LEU A 123 -11.01 5.44 12.02
N LYS A 124 -11.67 5.65 10.86
CA LYS A 124 -11.09 5.30 9.55
C LYS A 124 -9.70 5.95 9.38
N ILE A 125 -9.52 7.24 9.74
CA ILE A 125 -8.20 7.92 9.63
C ILE A 125 -7.20 7.27 10.59
N GLN A 126 -7.62 6.99 11.82
CA GLN A 126 -6.76 6.43 12.86
C GLN A 126 -6.34 4.98 12.59
N THR A 127 -7.15 4.21 11.85
CA THR A 127 -6.84 2.82 11.52
C THR A 127 -6.09 2.63 10.21
N SER A 128 -6.20 3.56 9.25
CA SER A 128 -5.46 3.45 7.98
C SER A 128 -3.95 3.35 8.23
N GLY A 129 -3.29 2.44 7.52
CA GLY A 129 -1.86 2.15 7.68
C GLY A 129 -1.49 1.27 8.87
N LEU A 130 -2.40 1.01 9.82
CA LEU A 130 -2.13 0.08 10.93
C LEU A 130 -2.14 -1.38 10.48
N SER A 131 -1.55 -2.26 11.28
CA SER A 131 -1.79 -3.70 11.10
C SER A 131 -3.24 -4.04 11.46
N GLU A 132 -3.77 -5.12 10.90
CA GLU A 132 -5.14 -5.56 11.18
C GLU A 132 -5.41 -5.84 12.66
N LEU A 133 -4.39 -6.26 13.42
CA LEU A 133 -4.53 -6.48 14.87
C LEU A 133 -4.51 -5.15 15.64
N ASP A 134 -3.63 -4.23 15.26
CA ASP A 134 -3.58 -2.90 15.89
C ASP A 134 -4.86 -2.09 15.60
N ALA A 135 -5.37 -2.18 14.37
CA ALA A 135 -6.65 -1.61 13.99
C ALA A 135 -7.82 -2.26 14.75
N ALA A 136 -7.83 -3.59 14.88
CA ALA A 136 -8.84 -4.31 15.65
C ALA A 136 -8.85 -3.86 17.12
N LYS A 137 -7.68 -3.78 17.75
CA LYS A 137 -7.52 -3.33 19.13
C LYS A 137 -8.10 -1.93 19.34
N LEU A 138 -7.77 -0.99 18.44
CA LEU A 138 -8.28 0.38 18.47
C LEU A 138 -9.81 0.40 18.31
N LEU A 139 -10.36 -0.31 17.31
CA LEU A 139 -11.80 -0.32 17.04
C LEU A 139 -12.61 -1.00 18.15
N ILE A 140 -12.11 -2.08 18.74
CA ILE A 140 -12.76 -2.75 19.87
C ILE A 140 -12.88 -1.80 21.06
N TYR A 141 -11.82 -1.04 21.33
CA TYR A 141 -11.79 -0.06 22.41
C TYR A 141 -12.71 1.13 22.12
N GLU A 142 -12.50 1.85 21.01
CA GLU A 142 -13.20 3.10 20.70
C GLU A 142 -14.72 2.91 20.45
N LEU A 143 -15.15 1.73 20.03
CA LEU A 143 -16.56 1.43 19.76
C LEU A 143 -17.25 0.64 20.89
N ASN A 144 -16.55 0.37 22.00
CA ASN A 144 -17.02 -0.46 23.11
C ASN A 144 -17.57 -1.82 22.62
N LEU A 145 -16.85 -2.49 21.71
CA LEU A 145 -17.37 -3.72 21.09
C LEU A 145 -17.51 -4.89 22.07
N LYS A 146 -16.80 -4.84 23.20
CA LYS A 146 -16.92 -5.86 24.27
C LYS A 146 -18.31 -5.92 24.89
N GLU A 147 -19.06 -4.81 24.89
CA GLU A 147 -20.45 -4.79 25.35
C GLU A 147 -21.38 -5.48 24.34
N ALA A 148 -21.14 -5.26 23.04
CA ALA A 148 -21.95 -5.83 21.97
C ALA A 148 -21.63 -7.31 21.68
N LEU A 149 -20.37 -7.72 21.87
CA LEU A 149 -19.91 -9.10 21.72
C LEU A 149 -18.95 -9.44 22.88
N PRO A 150 -19.46 -9.93 24.01
CA PRO A 150 -18.63 -10.45 25.08
C PRO A 150 -17.66 -11.53 24.56
N GLY A 151 -16.38 -11.40 24.90
CA GLY A 151 -15.33 -12.30 24.42
C GLY A 151 -14.72 -11.96 23.06
N ILE A 152 -15.09 -10.83 22.43
CA ILE A 152 -14.39 -10.36 21.24
C ILE A 152 -12.92 -10.08 21.54
N THR A 153 -12.03 -10.62 20.71
CA THR A 153 -10.58 -10.39 20.74
C THR A 153 -10.12 -9.74 19.44
N ASP A 154 -8.94 -9.14 19.44
CA ASP A 154 -8.34 -8.50 18.27
C ASP A 154 -8.26 -9.50 17.09
N ALA A 155 -7.88 -10.75 17.36
CA ALA A 155 -7.79 -11.81 16.37
C ALA A 155 -9.16 -12.21 15.80
N VAL A 156 -10.20 -12.33 16.65
CA VAL A 156 -11.57 -12.65 16.23
C VAL A 156 -12.12 -11.53 15.35
N TYR A 157 -11.92 -10.27 15.75
CA TYR A 157 -12.35 -9.12 14.97
C TYR A 157 -11.64 -9.08 13.61
N ALA A 158 -10.30 -9.17 13.60
CA ALA A 158 -9.51 -9.18 12.37
C ALA A 158 -9.94 -10.32 11.43
N GLN A 159 -10.13 -11.53 11.96
CA GLN A 159 -10.63 -12.66 11.17
C GLN A 159 -12.01 -12.39 10.57
N GLY A 160 -12.92 -11.77 11.32
CA GLY A 160 -14.25 -11.39 10.84
C GLY A 160 -14.20 -10.41 9.67
N VAL A 161 -13.36 -9.38 9.76
CA VAL A 161 -13.13 -8.42 8.65
C VAL A 161 -12.50 -9.11 7.45
N ARG A 162 -11.49 -9.98 7.64
CA ARG A 162 -10.85 -10.75 6.55
C ARG A 162 -11.86 -11.58 5.76
N GLN A 163 -12.89 -12.14 6.40
CA GLN A 163 -13.91 -12.93 5.69
C GLN A 163 -14.66 -12.08 4.65
N PHE A 164 -14.99 -10.83 4.98
CA PHE A 164 -15.57 -9.89 4.02
C PHE A 164 -14.57 -9.50 2.94
N LEU A 165 -13.35 -9.14 3.34
CA LEU A 165 -12.32 -8.67 2.42
C LEU A 165 -11.92 -9.73 1.38
N ARG A 166 -11.93 -11.02 1.74
CA ARG A 166 -11.62 -12.13 0.83
C ARG A 166 -12.50 -12.16 -0.42
N GLY A 167 -13.78 -11.85 -0.28
CA GLY A 167 -14.71 -11.77 -1.42
C GLY A 167 -14.45 -10.56 -2.32
N MET A 168 -13.70 -9.58 -1.83
CA MET A 168 -13.43 -8.31 -2.51
C MET A 168 -12.05 -8.27 -3.18
N PHE A 169 -11.13 -9.20 -2.87
CA PHE A 169 -9.79 -9.21 -3.48
C PHE A 169 -9.77 -9.14 -5.02
N PRO A 170 -10.69 -9.79 -5.77
CA PRO A 170 -10.74 -9.63 -7.23
C PRO A 170 -11.03 -8.21 -7.72
N ARG A 171 -11.51 -7.32 -6.84
CA ARG A 171 -11.77 -5.90 -7.13
C ARG A 171 -10.55 -5.00 -6.89
N ILE A 172 -9.47 -5.53 -6.31
CA ILE A 172 -8.23 -4.75 -6.08
C ILE A 172 -7.62 -4.38 -7.43
N LYS A 173 -7.26 -3.10 -7.55
CA LYS A 173 -6.55 -2.54 -8.70
C LYS A 173 -5.24 -1.91 -8.23
N LEU A 174 -4.35 -1.61 -9.17
CA LEU A 174 -3.25 -0.71 -8.90
C LEU A 174 -3.78 0.72 -8.71
N VAL A 175 -3.12 1.50 -7.87
CA VAL A 175 -3.34 2.95 -7.82
C VAL A 175 -2.94 3.56 -9.17
N GLU A 176 -3.72 4.52 -9.64
CA GLU A 176 -3.48 5.19 -10.92
C GLU A 176 -2.04 5.71 -10.97
N GLY A 177 -1.30 5.23 -11.97
CA GLY A 177 0.06 5.63 -12.26
C GLY A 177 1.18 5.02 -11.43
N VAL A 178 0.88 4.17 -10.45
CA VAL A 178 1.92 3.54 -9.63
C VAL A 178 2.81 2.59 -10.44
N ASN A 179 2.23 1.92 -11.44
CA ASN A 179 2.99 1.03 -12.32
C ASN A 179 4.11 1.79 -13.03
N ASP A 180 3.78 2.94 -13.62
CA ASP A 180 4.71 3.72 -14.43
C ASP A 180 5.78 4.34 -13.54
N LEU A 181 5.41 4.83 -12.36
CA LEU A 181 6.35 5.33 -11.36
C LEU A 181 7.34 4.24 -10.90
N ILE A 182 6.86 3.06 -10.53
CA ILE A 182 7.71 1.93 -10.12
C ILE A 182 8.62 1.49 -11.27
N CYS A 183 8.08 1.35 -12.48
CA CYS A 183 8.84 0.95 -13.66
C CYS A 183 9.93 1.98 -13.97
N HIS A 184 9.61 3.26 -13.94
CA HIS A 184 10.55 4.36 -14.21
C HIS A 184 11.69 4.40 -13.20
N LEU A 185 11.39 4.30 -11.91
CA LEU A 185 12.43 4.24 -10.87
C LEU A 185 13.32 3.02 -11.05
N TYR A 186 12.72 1.86 -11.33
CA TYR A 186 13.44 0.61 -11.58
C TYR A 186 14.37 0.70 -12.81
N THR A 187 13.88 1.19 -13.95
CA THR A 187 14.67 1.30 -15.19
C THR A 187 15.81 2.32 -15.08
N ASN A 188 15.64 3.34 -14.23
CA ASN A 188 16.68 4.31 -13.91
C ASN A 188 17.60 3.87 -12.75
N ASN A 189 17.52 2.61 -12.33
CA ASN A 189 18.36 2.03 -11.27
C ASN A 189 18.23 2.74 -9.91
N VAL A 190 17.08 3.34 -9.61
CA VAL A 190 16.76 3.82 -8.27
C VAL A 190 16.32 2.62 -7.42
N PRO A 191 17.00 2.29 -6.31
CA PRO A 191 16.58 1.19 -5.46
C PRO A 191 15.23 1.50 -4.80
N ILE A 192 14.29 0.56 -4.97
CA ILE A 192 12.94 0.67 -4.40
C ILE A 192 12.63 -0.54 -3.52
N ALA A 193 11.96 -0.31 -2.40
CA ALA A 193 11.49 -1.37 -1.52
C ALA A 193 10.02 -1.14 -1.12
N LEU A 194 9.38 -2.18 -0.60
CA LEU A 194 8.00 -2.13 -0.12
C LEU A 194 7.94 -2.41 1.38
N ALA A 195 7.23 -1.58 2.12
CA ALA A 195 6.99 -1.73 3.56
C ALA A 195 5.48 -1.77 3.83
N SER A 196 4.96 -2.85 4.39
CA SER A 196 3.52 -3.03 4.55
C SER A 196 3.12 -3.62 5.91
N SER A 197 2.08 -3.02 6.52
CA SER A 197 1.43 -3.51 7.74
C SER A 197 0.65 -4.83 7.55
N ASN A 198 0.62 -5.39 6.34
CA ASN A 198 -0.01 -6.68 6.08
C ASN A 198 0.81 -7.85 6.64
N THR A 199 0.10 -8.90 7.02
CA THR A 199 0.69 -10.22 7.23
C THR A 199 1.09 -10.84 5.89
N GLU A 200 2.01 -11.81 5.89
CA GLU A 200 2.42 -12.53 4.69
C GLU A 200 1.23 -13.16 3.93
N ALA A 201 0.28 -13.73 4.67
CA ALA A 201 -0.92 -14.32 4.07
C ALA A 201 -1.78 -13.29 3.33
N LEU A 202 -2.02 -12.12 3.93
CA LEU A 202 -2.78 -11.04 3.30
C LEU A 202 -2.03 -10.43 2.13
N PHE A 203 -0.72 -10.21 2.27
CA PHE A 203 0.13 -9.71 1.19
C PHE A 203 0.00 -10.60 -0.04
N LYS A 204 0.24 -11.91 0.09
CA LYS A 204 0.14 -12.88 -1.02
C LYS A 204 -1.24 -12.90 -1.67
N GLN A 205 -2.31 -12.73 -0.89
CA GLN A 205 -3.67 -12.68 -1.42
C GLN A 205 -3.93 -11.39 -2.22
N LYS A 206 -3.49 -10.24 -1.71
CA LYS A 206 -3.67 -8.94 -2.34
C LYS A 206 -2.82 -8.77 -3.61
N THR A 207 -1.61 -9.33 -3.63
CA THR A 207 -0.64 -9.14 -4.73
C THR A 207 -0.61 -10.27 -5.74
N ARG A 208 -1.49 -11.28 -5.63
CA ARG A 208 -1.49 -12.47 -6.50
C ARG A 208 -1.50 -12.15 -8.00
N CYS A 209 -2.15 -11.07 -8.43
CA CYS A 209 -2.23 -10.69 -9.84
C CYS A 209 -1.15 -9.67 -10.26
N PHE A 210 -0.27 -9.28 -9.34
CA PHE A 210 0.72 -8.21 -9.53
C PHE A 210 2.14 -8.69 -9.26
N THR A 211 2.42 -9.99 -9.35
CA THR A 211 3.72 -10.58 -8.99
C THR A 211 4.87 -9.98 -9.79
N LYS A 212 4.70 -9.78 -11.10
CA LYS A 212 5.71 -9.13 -11.97
C LYS A 212 6.07 -7.70 -11.52
N LEU A 213 5.10 -6.96 -10.98
CA LEU A 213 5.35 -5.64 -10.41
C LEU A 213 6.10 -5.77 -9.08
N MET A 214 5.73 -6.76 -8.25
CA MET A 214 6.40 -7.03 -6.97
C MET A 214 7.88 -7.42 -7.15
N ASP A 215 8.22 -8.08 -8.26
CA ASP A 215 9.59 -8.49 -8.58
C ASP A 215 10.54 -7.30 -8.85
N ARG A 216 10.00 -6.09 -9.02
CA ARG A 216 10.81 -4.86 -9.21
C ARG A 216 11.33 -4.27 -7.91
N PHE A 217 10.76 -4.64 -6.77
CA PHE A 217 11.26 -4.21 -5.46
C PHE A 217 12.50 -5.01 -5.09
N CYS A 218 13.53 -4.33 -4.58
CA CYS A 218 14.74 -4.97 -4.05
C CYS A 218 14.40 -5.98 -2.96
N HIS A 219 13.45 -5.63 -2.11
CA HIS A 219 12.91 -6.47 -1.04
C HIS A 219 11.58 -5.93 -0.54
N ILE A 220 10.88 -6.78 0.21
CA ILE A 220 9.57 -6.50 0.79
C ILE A 220 9.65 -6.79 2.29
N VAL A 221 9.21 -5.83 3.12
CA VAL A 221 9.08 -5.98 4.57
C VAL A 221 7.61 -5.94 4.94
N LEU A 222 7.18 -6.97 5.68
CA LEU A 222 5.80 -7.16 6.11
C LEU A 222 5.69 -7.09 7.63
N ARG A 223 4.47 -6.94 8.16
CA ARG A 223 4.23 -6.88 9.61
C ARG A 223 4.73 -8.11 10.36
N THR A 224 4.78 -9.26 9.68
CA THR A 224 5.24 -10.54 10.22
C THR A 224 6.77 -10.70 10.22
N ASP A 225 7.52 -9.71 9.73
CA ASP A 225 8.98 -9.72 9.83
C ASP A 225 9.40 -9.70 11.32
N PRO A 226 10.28 -10.62 11.76
CA PRO A 226 10.61 -10.77 13.17
C PRO A 226 11.36 -9.57 13.76
N GLU A 227 12.00 -8.74 12.93
CA GLU A 227 12.68 -7.52 13.39
C GLU A 227 11.70 -6.36 13.61
N VAL A 228 10.48 -6.45 13.07
CA VAL A 228 9.42 -5.45 13.26
C VAL A 228 8.68 -5.70 14.58
N LYS A 229 9.18 -5.10 15.65
CA LYS A 229 8.60 -5.27 16.99
C LYS A 229 7.29 -4.50 17.13
N ARG A 230 7.27 -3.23 16.71
CA ARG A 230 6.09 -2.37 16.70
C ARG A 230 5.65 -2.04 15.26
N GLY A 231 4.34 -2.01 15.03
CA GLY A 231 3.77 -1.58 13.76
C GLY A 231 3.76 -0.06 13.63
N LYS A 232 3.38 0.46 12.46
CA LYS A 232 3.10 1.89 12.27
C LYS A 232 2.15 2.38 13.38
N PRO A 233 2.36 3.56 14.00
CA PRO A 233 3.26 4.63 13.58
C PRO A 233 4.71 4.52 14.08
N ASP A 234 5.11 3.42 14.72
CA ASP A 234 6.51 3.23 15.08
C ASP A 234 7.40 3.02 13.84
N PRO A 235 8.66 3.50 13.85
CA PRO A 235 9.55 3.47 12.69
C PRO A 235 10.19 2.11 12.43
N ASP A 236 9.96 1.11 13.29
CA ASP A 236 10.62 -0.20 13.27
C ASP A 236 10.62 -0.83 11.87
N MET A 237 9.47 -0.85 11.18
CA MET A 237 9.37 -1.42 9.83
C MET A 237 10.23 -0.67 8.81
N LEU A 238 10.28 0.66 8.89
CA LEU A 238 11.07 1.46 7.97
C LEU A 238 12.57 1.28 8.24
N HIS A 239 12.98 1.11 9.51
CA HIS A 239 14.35 0.75 9.85
C HIS A 239 14.76 -0.61 9.27
N VAL A 240 13.91 -1.63 9.44
CA VAL A 240 14.15 -2.96 8.86
C VAL A 240 14.22 -2.86 7.33
N THR A 241 13.34 -2.10 6.69
CA THR A 241 13.38 -1.91 5.24
C THR A 241 14.65 -1.20 4.78
N MET A 242 15.09 -0.14 5.47
CA MET A 242 16.35 0.54 5.13
C MET A 242 17.57 -0.38 5.28
N ASN A 243 17.62 -1.16 6.37
CA ASN A 243 18.74 -2.05 6.67
C ASN A 243 18.89 -3.22 5.68
N LYS A 244 17.81 -3.60 4.98
CA LYS A 244 17.84 -4.68 3.99
C LYS A 244 18.36 -4.25 2.61
N PHE A 245 18.57 -2.96 2.36
CA PHE A 245 19.26 -2.52 1.15
C PHE A 245 20.75 -2.88 1.21
N THR A 246 21.27 -3.57 0.19
CA THR A 246 22.69 -3.95 0.08
C THR A 246 23.64 -2.74 0.11
N LYS A 247 23.20 -1.57 -0.35
CA LYS A 247 23.98 -0.32 -0.40
C LYS A 247 23.15 0.91 0.01
N GLY A 248 22.35 0.75 1.07
CA GLY A 248 21.56 1.85 1.62
C GLY A 248 22.42 3.00 2.16
N PRO A 249 22.06 4.27 1.95
CA PRO A 249 22.75 5.41 2.56
C PRO A 249 22.62 5.38 4.09
N ALA A 250 23.68 5.84 4.78
CA ALA A 250 23.67 6.03 6.23
C ALA A 250 22.78 7.22 6.65
N ASP A 251 22.75 8.27 5.81
CA ASP A 251 21.87 9.41 5.98
C ASP A 251 20.42 9.02 5.61
N ARG A 252 19.56 8.97 6.63
CA ARG A 252 18.16 8.53 6.47
C ARG A 252 17.31 9.53 5.68
N SER A 253 17.73 10.79 5.56
CA SER A 253 17.04 11.79 4.73
C SER A 253 17.12 11.45 3.23
N LYS A 254 18.04 10.56 2.84
CA LYS A 254 18.18 10.06 1.47
C LYS A 254 17.11 9.04 1.07
N TYR A 255 16.27 8.59 1.99
CA TYR A 255 15.14 7.74 1.68
C TYR A 255 13.86 8.56 1.57
N LEU A 256 13.09 8.31 0.52
CA LEU A 256 11.78 8.88 0.28
C LEU A 256 10.71 7.82 0.56
N ALA A 257 9.83 8.06 1.52
CA ALA A 257 8.64 7.25 1.75
C ALA A 257 7.49 7.77 0.89
N ILE A 258 6.75 6.87 0.24
CA ILE A 258 5.47 7.18 -0.38
C ILE A 258 4.38 6.44 0.42
N GLU A 259 3.55 7.22 1.12
CA GLU A 259 2.54 6.75 2.07
C GLU A 259 1.17 7.33 1.73
N ASP A 260 0.09 6.66 2.16
CA ASP A 260 -1.29 7.15 2.03
C ASP A 260 -1.92 7.54 3.37
N SER A 261 -1.29 7.13 4.46
CA SER A 261 -1.84 7.20 5.81
C SER A 261 -0.99 8.04 6.74
N ILE A 262 -1.63 8.71 7.70
CA ILE A 262 -0.94 9.48 8.73
C ILE A 262 -0.09 8.59 9.64
N ALA A 263 -0.53 7.36 9.92
CA ALA A 263 0.26 6.40 10.68
C ALA A 263 1.57 6.06 9.94
N GLY A 264 1.49 5.84 8.63
CA GLY A 264 2.67 5.60 7.78
C GLY A 264 3.58 6.82 7.66
N ALA A 265 3.03 8.00 7.41
CA ALA A 265 3.78 9.25 7.36
C ALA A 265 4.55 9.49 8.67
N ARG A 266 3.90 9.32 9.82
CA ARG A 266 4.55 9.40 11.14
C ARG A 266 5.68 8.41 11.31
N ALA A 267 5.49 7.16 10.88
CA ALA A 267 6.53 6.14 10.96
C ALA A 267 7.75 6.50 10.11
N ALA A 268 7.53 7.01 8.90
CA ALA A 268 8.62 7.46 8.01
C ALA A 268 9.35 8.69 8.57
N ARG A 269 8.62 9.68 9.11
CA ARG A 269 9.22 10.85 9.78
C ARG A 269 10.02 10.45 11.01
N ALA A 270 9.47 9.59 11.87
CA ALA A 270 10.17 9.04 13.03
C ALA A 270 11.41 8.23 12.61
N ALA A 271 11.39 7.64 11.40
CA ALA A 271 12.53 6.96 10.83
C ALA A 271 13.60 7.91 10.28
N GLY A 272 13.33 9.22 10.17
CA GLY A 272 14.24 10.22 9.61
C GLY A 272 14.20 10.32 8.09
N MET A 273 13.13 9.81 7.46
CA MET A 273 12.93 9.82 6.01
C MET A 273 12.18 11.09 5.56
N GLN A 274 12.29 11.39 4.28
CA GLN A 274 11.36 12.30 3.60
C GLN A 274 10.05 11.59 3.29
N VAL A 275 8.93 12.32 3.24
CA VAL A 275 7.60 11.73 3.05
C VAL A 275 6.83 12.45 1.96
N VAL A 276 6.41 11.69 0.95
CA VAL A 276 5.30 12.03 0.06
C VAL A 276 4.04 11.35 0.60
N LEU A 277 3.01 12.13 0.87
CA LEU A 277 1.71 11.64 1.30
C LEU A 277 0.71 11.75 0.15
N LEU A 278 0.07 10.62 -0.18
CA LEU A 278 -1.01 10.47 -1.15
C LEU A 278 -2.28 10.03 -0.40
N PRO A 279 -3.03 10.96 0.22
CA PRO A 279 -4.15 10.58 1.06
C PRO A 279 -5.19 9.78 0.25
N SER A 280 -5.45 8.53 0.65
CA SER A 280 -6.49 7.69 0.01
C SER A 280 -7.92 8.20 0.27
N ARG A 281 -8.05 9.28 1.05
CA ARG A 281 -9.30 9.93 1.44
C ARG A 281 -9.03 11.33 2.03
N PRO A 282 -10.08 12.17 2.17
CA PRO A 282 -9.94 13.46 2.84
C PRO A 282 -9.43 13.30 4.29
N ILE A 283 -8.36 14.02 4.58
CA ILE A 283 -7.77 14.18 5.91
C ILE A 283 -7.68 15.67 6.26
N PRO A 284 -7.64 16.04 7.56
CA PRO A 284 -7.41 17.43 7.96
C PRO A 284 -6.09 17.97 7.36
N ARG A 285 -6.13 19.18 6.80
CA ARG A 285 -4.99 19.80 6.11
C ARG A 285 -3.79 19.95 7.02
N ASP A 286 -4.02 20.47 8.22
CA ASP A 286 -3.00 20.66 9.26
C ASP A 286 -2.29 19.35 9.63
N MET A 287 -3.03 18.25 9.63
CA MET A 287 -2.49 16.92 9.87
C MET A 287 -1.64 16.43 8.69
N ALA A 288 -2.06 16.69 7.46
CA ALA A 288 -1.30 16.31 6.27
C ALA A 288 0.03 17.08 6.18
N GLU A 289 -0.04 18.42 6.26
CA GLU A 289 1.10 19.33 6.13
C GLU A 289 2.12 19.17 7.27
N LYS A 290 1.69 18.72 8.45
CA LYS A 290 2.58 18.47 9.59
C LYS A 290 3.43 17.20 9.40
N GLU A 291 2.87 16.17 8.77
CA GLU A 291 3.43 14.81 8.78
C GLU A 291 4.14 14.46 7.46
N ALA A 292 3.99 15.29 6.42
CA ALA A 292 4.56 15.06 5.10
C ALA A 292 5.42 16.25 4.61
N ASP A 293 6.43 15.96 3.78
CA ASP A 293 7.22 16.98 3.11
C ASP A 293 6.50 17.47 1.82
N LEU A 294 5.79 16.55 1.16
CA LEU A 294 4.94 16.81 0.00
C LEU A 294 3.61 16.06 0.16
N VAL A 295 2.50 16.74 -0.13
CA VAL A 295 1.17 16.11 -0.22
C VAL A 295 0.66 16.25 -1.66
N VAL A 296 0.25 15.12 -2.25
CA VAL A 296 -0.26 15.02 -3.63
C VAL A 296 -1.60 14.28 -3.66
N ASP A 297 -2.38 14.51 -4.70
CA ASP A 297 -3.64 13.79 -4.94
C ASP A 297 -3.46 12.61 -5.89
N ARG A 298 -2.50 12.72 -6.82
CA ARG A 298 -2.12 11.67 -7.75
C ARG A 298 -0.63 11.44 -7.66
N LEU A 299 -0.20 10.19 -7.86
CA LEU A 299 1.23 9.87 -8.00
C LEU A 299 1.88 10.63 -9.17
N ALA A 300 1.05 11.01 -10.15
CA ALA A 300 1.43 11.84 -11.28
C ALA A 300 1.92 13.24 -10.91
N ASP A 301 1.48 13.76 -9.76
CA ASP A 301 1.79 15.13 -9.33
C ASP A 301 3.12 15.19 -8.58
N ILE A 302 3.78 14.05 -8.40
CA ILE A 302 5.13 13.96 -7.81
C ILE A 302 6.14 14.38 -8.88
N ASP A 303 6.72 15.56 -8.69
CA ASP A 303 7.91 15.93 -9.43
C ASP A 303 9.14 15.27 -8.80
N LEU A 304 9.64 14.21 -9.44
CA LEU A 304 10.82 13.49 -8.96
C LEU A 304 12.08 14.38 -8.94
N ALA A 305 12.14 15.42 -9.77
CA ALA A 305 13.27 16.35 -9.78
C ALA A 305 13.36 17.18 -8.49
N ASP A 306 12.22 17.45 -7.82
CA ASP A 306 12.18 18.10 -6.50
C ASP A 306 13.04 17.34 -5.47
N PHE A 307 13.16 16.01 -5.63
CA PHE A 307 13.96 15.13 -4.76
C PHE A 307 15.31 14.71 -5.38
N ASN A 308 15.71 15.32 -6.50
CA ASN A 308 16.91 14.93 -7.28
C ASN A 308 16.88 13.45 -7.73
N LEU A 309 15.68 12.93 -8.02
CA LEU A 309 15.46 11.64 -8.65
C LEU A 309 15.25 11.84 -10.16
N PRO A 310 15.42 10.79 -11.00
CA PRO A 310 15.20 10.87 -12.44
C PRO A 310 13.78 11.38 -12.75
N PRO A 311 13.60 12.48 -13.49
CA PRO A 311 12.29 13.07 -13.75
C PRO A 311 11.41 12.10 -14.55
N LEU A 312 10.11 12.13 -14.30
CA LEU A 312 9.15 11.37 -15.10
C LEU A 312 9.15 11.92 -16.55
N PRO A 313 9.09 11.06 -17.59
CA PRO A 313 8.96 11.53 -18.96
C PRO A 313 7.68 12.34 -19.15
N PRO A 314 7.70 13.41 -19.96
CA PRO A 314 6.53 14.27 -20.19
C PRO A 314 5.34 13.54 -20.82
N ASP A 315 5.58 12.40 -21.47
CA ASP A 315 4.58 11.58 -22.17
C ASP A 315 4.02 10.42 -21.33
N VAL A 316 4.37 10.33 -20.03
CA VAL A 316 3.73 9.36 -19.13
C VAL A 316 2.32 9.85 -18.82
N HIS A 317 1.39 9.46 -19.68
CA HIS A 317 -0.03 9.50 -19.37
C HIS A 317 -0.32 8.29 -18.48
N PHE A 318 -0.37 8.53 -17.18
CA PHE A 318 -0.91 7.57 -16.23
C PHE A 318 -2.35 7.23 -16.66
N THR A 319 -2.55 6.05 -17.27
CA THR A 319 -3.86 5.56 -17.73
C THR A 319 -4.39 4.46 -16.84
#